data_AF-B0XR58-F1
#
_entry.id   AF-B0XR58-F1
#
_cell.length_a   1.000
_cell.length_b   1.000
_cell.length_c   1.000
_cell.angle_alpha   90.00
_cell.angle_beta   90.00
_cell.angle_gamma   90.00
#
_symmetry.space_group_name_H-M   'P 1'
#
loop_
_entity.id
_entity.type
_entity.pdbx_description
1 polymer ?
#
loop_
_entity_poly.entity_id
_entity_poly.type
_entity_poly.pdbx_seq_one_letter_code
_entity_poly.pdbx_strand_id
1 'polypeptide(L)'
;MASPPPVSTATATATGSSHHFPNDSVLKYSHIGQTEKYVFSAFAGVVWYNAIELIVLCLTTFKRYRGCYFWSLLLASISLTTYILGFFFFFFLSMSVTPYVAVAFIVPSWCVMITGHSLVLWSRLHLVMQRPKVLRAILVMIIVNAITMQIPITVLLFGAVSAHPKVFTRGYNVMERIQLIVFAVQECIISSTYVYETIKMLRLRPPEARHRRMLLQLLVINIVILVLDVAVIGTQYAGYYPVQVMFKPVAYSIKFKLEYAILGRLIQIAKGEGLDREQVSSSVQGFQSCLSDQTATVGNGSLSSPRPPPDSPGTGMSYIRDEDTYASLRFHERRTL
;
A
#
# COMPACT_ATOMS: atom_id res chain seq x y z
N MET A 1 20.73 -90.26 -5.61
CA MET A 1 21.63 -89.09 -5.74
C MET A 1 20.78 -87.89 -6.06
N ALA A 2 20.65 -86.98 -5.08
CA ALA A 2 19.77 -85.83 -5.13
C ALA A 2 20.40 -84.66 -5.91
N SER A 3 19.61 -84.01 -6.75
CA SER A 3 19.97 -82.83 -7.54
C SER A 3 20.15 -81.58 -6.66
N PRO A 4 21.12 -80.70 -6.96
CA PRO A 4 21.29 -79.43 -6.24
C PRO A 4 20.35 -78.33 -6.79
N PRO A 5 19.97 -77.32 -5.98
CA PRO A 5 19.11 -76.22 -6.40
C PRO A 5 19.89 -75.13 -7.18
N PRO A 6 19.22 -74.33 -8.03
CA PRO A 6 19.88 -73.27 -8.79
C PRO A 6 20.15 -72.03 -7.94
N VAL A 7 21.37 -71.52 -8.05
CA VAL A 7 21.84 -70.25 -7.49
C VAL A 7 21.25 -69.09 -8.29
N SER A 8 20.47 -68.23 -7.66
CA SER A 8 19.98 -66.99 -8.24
C SER A 8 21.03 -65.88 -8.11
N THR A 9 21.69 -65.55 -9.20
CA THR A 9 22.51 -64.34 -9.35
C THR A 9 21.60 -63.12 -9.43
N ALA A 10 21.37 -62.45 -8.30
CA ALA A 10 20.72 -61.15 -8.27
C ALA A 10 21.72 -60.07 -8.69
N THR A 11 21.73 -59.74 -9.99
CA THR A 11 22.39 -58.53 -10.49
C THR A 11 21.55 -57.32 -10.07
N ALA A 12 21.92 -56.67 -8.97
CA ALA A 12 21.35 -55.41 -8.54
C ALA A 12 21.70 -54.32 -9.57
N THR A 13 20.79 -54.09 -10.52
CA THR A 13 20.81 -52.90 -11.36
C THR A 13 20.39 -51.72 -10.49
N ALA A 14 21.35 -50.87 -10.12
CA ALA A 14 21.11 -49.60 -9.49
C ALA A 14 20.36 -48.68 -10.47
N THR A 15 19.03 -48.76 -10.47
CA THR A 15 18.20 -47.72 -11.07
C THR A 15 18.30 -46.48 -10.20
N GLY A 16 19.13 -45.54 -10.64
CA GLY A 16 19.13 -44.18 -10.12
C GLY A 16 17.72 -43.62 -10.21
N SER A 17 17.12 -43.36 -9.04
CA SER A 17 15.86 -42.66 -8.88
C SER A 17 16.05 -41.21 -9.34
N SER A 18 15.97 -41.00 -10.65
CA SER A 18 15.64 -39.69 -11.18
C SER A 18 14.21 -39.39 -10.70
N HIS A 19 14.08 -38.41 -9.81
CA HIS A 19 12.78 -37.86 -9.42
C HIS A 19 12.15 -37.22 -10.66
N HIS A 20 11.51 -38.04 -11.51
CA HIS A 20 10.71 -37.56 -12.62
C HIS A 20 9.41 -37.02 -12.03
N PHE A 21 9.41 -35.73 -11.67
CA PHE A 21 8.19 -35.04 -11.30
C PHE A 21 7.22 -35.06 -12.49
N PRO A 22 5.93 -35.35 -12.29
CA PRO A 22 4.95 -35.38 -13.36
C PRO A 22 4.76 -33.98 -13.99
N ASN A 23 4.61 -33.97 -15.31
CA ASN A 23 4.63 -32.80 -16.23
C ASN A 23 3.58 -31.69 -15.98
N ASP A 24 2.70 -31.84 -14.98
CA ASP A 24 1.57 -30.95 -14.70
C ASP A 24 1.64 -30.28 -13.30
N SER A 25 2.81 -30.28 -12.66
CA SER A 25 2.99 -29.73 -11.31
C SER A 25 3.46 -28.27 -11.35
N VAL A 26 3.09 -27.43 -10.37
CA VAL A 26 3.63 -26.06 -10.19
C VAL A 26 5.17 -26.07 -10.15
N LEU A 27 5.76 -27.18 -9.71
CA LEU A 27 7.19 -27.46 -9.73
C LEU A 27 7.81 -27.54 -11.14
N LYS A 28 7.04 -27.72 -12.22
CA LYS A 28 7.59 -27.56 -13.58
C LYS A 28 8.18 -26.16 -13.78
N TYR A 29 7.58 -25.15 -13.15
CA TYR A 29 8.10 -23.78 -13.20
C TYR A 29 9.32 -23.58 -12.30
N SER A 30 9.70 -24.49 -11.39
CA SER A 30 10.98 -24.33 -10.68
C SER A 30 12.19 -24.51 -11.61
N HIS A 31 12.00 -25.25 -12.72
CA HIS A 31 12.99 -25.43 -13.79
C HIS A 31 12.68 -24.52 -14.99
N ILE A 32 12.64 -23.21 -14.76
CA ILE A 32 12.57 -22.21 -15.83
C ILE A 32 13.87 -22.15 -16.66
N GLY A 33 13.73 -21.85 -17.96
CA GLY A 33 14.85 -21.70 -18.87
C GLY A 33 15.80 -20.55 -18.47
N GLN A 34 17.03 -20.58 -18.97
CA GLN A 34 18.03 -19.52 -18.72
C GLN A 34 17.48 -18.11 -19.01
N THR A 35 16.80 -17.94 -20.15
CA THR A 35 16.18 -16.66 -20.55
C THR A 35 15.14 -16.17 -19.54
N GLU A 36 14.29 -17.05 -19.04
CA GLU A 36 13.26 -16.71 -18.05
C GLU A 36 13.87 -16.32 -16.71
N LYS A 37 14.99 -16.94 -16.31
CA LYS A 37 15.75 -16.54 -15.12
C LYS A 37 16.35 -15.15 -15.25
N TYR A 38 16.87 -14.78 -16.42
CA TYR A 38 17.36 -13.41 -16.65
C TYR A 38 16.24 -12.38 -16.59
N VAL A 39 15.10 -12.69 -17.21
CA VAL A 39 13.90 -11.83 -17.15
C VAL A 39 13.40 -11.68 -15.71
N PHE A 40 13.35 -12.78 -14.95
CA PHE A 40 13.04 -12.76 -13.52
C PHE A 40 13.97 -11.81 -12.77
N SER A 41 15.29 -11.96 -12.93
CA SER A 41 16.28 -11.15 -12.21
C SER A 41 16.13 -9.66 -12.51
N ALA A 42 15.83 -9.31 -13.75
CA ALA A 42 15.57 -7.92 -14.14
C ALA A 42 14.33 -7.35 -13.42
N PHE A 43 13.20 -8.06 -13.44
CA PHE A 43 11.99 -7.63 -12.74
C PHE A 43 12.16 -7.61 -11.22
N ALA A 44 12.83 -8.62 -10.66
CA ALA A 44 13.15 -8.69 -9.23
C ALA A 44 13.97 -7.48 -8.77
N GLY A 45 14.98 -7.08 -9.57
CA GLY A 45 15.78 -5.88 -9.31
C GLY A 45 14.93 -4.60 -9.27
N VAL A 46 14.01 -4.43 -10.23
CA VAL A 46 13.08 -3.29 -10.25
C VAL A 46 12.18 -3.29 -9.01
N VAL A 47 11.64 -4.45 -8.63
CA VAL A 47 10.76 -4.55 -7.46
C VAL A 47 11.52 -4.25 -6.17
N TRP A 48 12.72 -4.78 -5.98
CA TRP A 48 13.52 -4.49 -4.79
C TRP A 48 13.93 -3.03 -4.70
N TYR A 49 14.37 -2.43 -5.81
CA TYR A 49 14.64 -1.00 -5.86
C TYR A 49 13.42 -0.18 -5.42
N ASN A 50 12.26 -0.45 -6.04
CA ASN A 50 11.02 0.24 -5.71
C ASN A 50 10.58 0.01 -4.25
N ALA A 51 10.73 -1.21 -3.74
CA ALA A 51 10.35 -1.55 -2.36
C ALA A 51 11.23 -0.84 -1.33
N ILE A 52 12.55 -0.83 -1.55
CA ILE A 52 13.50 -0.13 -0.66
C ILE A 52 13.19 1.37 -0.67
N GLU A 53 13.02 1.97 -1.84
CA GLU A 53 12.66 3.38 -1.97
C GLU A 53 11.36 3.68 -1.22
N LEU A 54 10.32 2.86 -1.39
CA LEU A 54 9.05 3.01 -0.66
C LEU A 54 9.20 2.91 0.85
N ILE A 55 10.02 1.97 1.35
CA ILE A 55 10.29 1.82 2.79
C ILE A 55 11.00 3.06 3.32
N VAL A 56 12.05 3.54 2.64
CA VAL A 56 12.78 4.76 3.01
C VAL A 56 11.86 5.97 2.99
N LEU A 57 11.04 6.13 1.94
CA LEU A 57 10.06 7.21 1.84
C LEU A 57 9.03 7.14 2.98
N CYS A 58 8.53 5.96 3.32
CA CYS A 58 7.61 5.79 4.45
C CYS A 58 8.24 6.21 5.78
N LEU A 59 9.45 5.75 6.08
CA LEU A 59 10.13 6.05 7.34
C LEU A 59 10.53 7.52 7.46
N THR A 60 10.92 8.17 6.36
CA THR A 60 11.36 9.58 6.36
C THR A 60 10.20 10.59 6.33
N THR A 61 9.05 10.22 5.74
CA THR A 61 7.93 11.16 5.55
C THR A 61 7.02 11.26 6.77
N PHE A 62 6.82 10.15 7.49
CA PHE A 62 5.89 10.10 8.61
C PHE A 62 6.59 10.37 9.94
N LYS A 63 6.32 11.53 10.54
CA LYS A 63 6.81 11.85 11.90
C LYS A 63 6.07 11.10 13.02
N ARG A 64 4.89 10.52 12.75
CA ARG A 64 4.07 9.80 13.75
C ARG A 64 3.53 8.48 13.19
N TYR A 65 4.04 7.38 13.72
CA TYR A 65 3.78 6.00 13.26
C TYR A 65 2.46 5.39 13.76
N ARG A 66 1.38 6.17 13.91
CA ARG A 66 0.13 5.68 14.53
C ARG A 66 -1.04 5.47 13.57
N GLY A 67 -0.93 5.89 12.30
CA GLY A 67 -2.02 5.77 11.32
C GLY A 67 -2.08 4.39 10.66
N CYS A 68 -3.30 3.87 10.45
CA CYS A 68 -3.53 2.64 9.67
C CYS A 68 -2.94 2.73 8.25
N TYR A 69 -2.98 3.93 7.63
CA TYR A 69 -2.34 4.19 6.35
C TYR A 69 -0.86 3.85 6.38
N PHE A 70 -0.13 4.36 7.38
CA PHE A 70 1.31 4.18 7.50
C PHE A 70 1.66 2.70 7.64
N TRP A 71 1.02 1.98 8.57
CA TRP A 71 1.27 0.56 8.79
C TRP A 71 0.91 -0.29 7.58
N SER A 72 -0.20 0.02 6.90
CA SER A 72 -0.61 -0.72 5.71
C SER A 72 0.38 -0.53 4.56
N LEU A 73 0.83 0.71 4.32
CA LEU A 73 1.78 1.02 3.25
C LEU A 73 3.18 0.45 3.55
N LEU A 74 3.64 0.56 4.80
CA LEU A 74 4.94 0.04 5.22
C LEU A 74 4.99 -1.49 5.12
N LEU A 75 3.99 -2.19 5.70
CA LEU A 75 3.93 -3.65 5.66
C LEU A 75 3.78 -4.16 4.22
N ALA A 76 2.96 -3.49 3.39
CA ALA A 76 2.84 -3.84 1.98
C ALA A 76 4.18 -3.67 1.23
N SER A 77 4.94 -2.62 1.53
CA SER A 77 6.25 -2.39 0.93
C SER A 77 7.30 -3.43 1.37
N ILE A 78 7.34 -3.79 2.65
CA ILE A 78 8.21 -4.86 3.17
C ILE A 78 7.86 -6.20 2.53
N SER A 79 6.56 -6.46 2.34
CA SER A 79 6.09 -7.72 1.76
C SER A 79 6.52 -7.92 0.30
N LEU A 80 6.77 -6.86 -0.47
CA LEU A 80 7.35 -6.98 -1.82
C LEU A 80 8.74 -7.61 -1.77
N THR A 81 9.58 -7.17 -0.83
CA THR A 81 10.94 -7.70 -0.67
C THR A 81 10.92 -9.17 -0.31
N THR A 82 10.12 -9.55 0.69
CA THR A 82 10.01 -10.96 1.13
C THR A 82 9.31 -11.85 0.10
N TYR A 83 8.39 -11.31 -0.70
CA TYR A 83 7.75 -12.02 -1.81
C TYR A 83 8.76 -12.38 -2.91
N ILE A 84 9.55 -11.41 -3.38
CA ILE A 84 10.60 -11.66 -4.38
C ILE A 84 11.69 -12.57 -3.81
N LEU A 85 12.03 -12.43 -2.53
CA LEU A 85 12.98 -13.33 -1.87
C LEU A 85 12.49 -14.78 -1.86
N GLY A 86 11.19 -15.00 -1.62
CA GLY A 86 10.58 -16.33 -1.72
C GLY A 86 10.69 -16.93 -3.12
N PHE A 87 10.45 -16.15 -4.18
CA PHE A 87 10.66 -16.62 -5.56
C PHE A 87 12.13 -16.80 -5.92
N PHE A 88 13.04 -16.00 -5.35
CA PHE A 88 14.46 -16.21 -5.50
C PHE A 88 14.88 -17.58 -4.96
N PHE A 89 14.40 -17.95 -3.77
CA PHE A 89 14.58 -19.32 -3.25
C PHE A 89 13.96 -20.37 -4.17
N PHE A 90 12.77 -20.10 -4.70
CA PHE A 90 12.04 -21.03 -5.57
C PHE A 90 12.74 -21.32 -6.90
N PHE A 91 13.39 -20.34 -7.54
CA PHE A 91 14.00 -20.48 -8.87
C PHE A 91 15.52 -20.69 -8.90
N PHE A 92 16.25 -20.13 -7.93
CA PHE A 92 17.72 -20.17 -7.91
C PHE A 92 18.28 -21.16 -6.91
N LEU A 93 17.57 -21.43 -5.81
CA LEU A 93 18.03 -22.30 -4.73
C LEU A 93 17.19 -23.59 -4.61
N SER A 94 16.46 -23.96 -5.67
CA SER A 94 15.60 -25.15 -5.71
C SER A 94 16.37 -26.46 -5.47
N MET A 95 17.69 -26.48 -5.69
CA MET A 95 18.56 -27.64 -5.43
C MET A 95 19.08 -27.71 -3.99
N SER A 96 19.08 -26.60 -3.25
CA SER A 96 19.63 -26.50 -1.89
C SER A 96 18.56 -26.32 -0.82
N VAL A 97 17.40 -25.79 -1.19
CA VAL A 97 16.32 -25.42 -0.27
C VAL A 97 15.05 -26.19 -0.65
N THR A 98 14.34 -26.73 0.33
CA THR A 98 13.08 -27.42 0.07
C THR A 98 12.04 -26.42 -0.46
N PRO A 99 11.22 -26.79 -1.46
CA PRO A 99 10.25 -25.86 -2.04
C PRO A 99 9.22 -25.32 -1.02
N TYR A 100 9.02 -26.02 0.10
CA TYR A 100 8.19 -25.56 1.21
C TYR A 100 8.68 -24.27 1.85
N VAL A 101 10.00 -24.10 2.00
CA VAL A 101 10.58 -22.88 2.56
C VAL A 101 10.30 -21.70 1.63
N ALA A 102 10.47 -21.89 0.33
CA ALA A 102 10.15 -20.86 -0.66
C ALA A 102 8.67 -20.46 -0.60
N VAL A 103 7.76 -21.43 -0.56
CA VAL A 103 6.31 -21.17 -0.44
C VAL A 103 5.97 -20.48 0.88
N ALA A 104 6.64 -20.81 1.99
CA ALA A 104 6.45 -20.17 3.28
C ALA A 104 6.84 -18.68 3.29
N PHE A 105 7.75 -18.24 2.41
CA PHE A 105 8.00 -16.81 2.18
C PHE A 105 6.98 -16.20 1.21
N ILE A 106 6.63 -16.90 0.13
CA ILE A 106 5.74 -16.39 -0.92
C ILE A 106 4.34 -16.11 -0.37
N VAL A 107 3.73 -17.07 0.32
CA VAL A 107 2.31 -17.00 0.71
C VAL A 107 2.02 -15.83 1.67
N PRO A 108 2.68 -15.71 2.83
CA PRO A 108 2.36 -14.63 3.77
C PRO A 108 2.67 -13.27 3.17
N SER A 109 3.77 -13.15 2.43
CA SER A 109 4.16 -11.91 1.75
C SER A 109 3.11 -11.48 0.74
N TRP A 110 2.61 -12.42 -0.06
CA TRP A 110 1.54 -12.15 -1.02
C TRP A 110 0.24 -11.71 -0.34
N CYS A 111 -0.15 -12.36 0.76
CA CYS A 111 -1.34 -11.99 1.54
C CYS A 111 -1.23 -10.55 2.08
N VAL A 112 -0.07 -10.21 2.66
CA VAL A 112 0.19 -8.86 3.18
C VAL A 112 0.23 -7.82 2.06
N MET A 113 0.82 -8.14 0.91
CA MET A 113 0.90 -7.25 -0.25
C MET A 113 -0.49 -6.85 -0.76
N ILE A 114 -1.35 -7.82 -1.06
CA ILE A 114 -2.68 -7.57 -1.64
C ILE A 114 -3.62 -6.92 -0.62
N THR A 115 -3.63 -7.43 0.61
CA THR A 115 -4.48 -6.86 1.68
C THR A 115 -4.02 -5.46 2.05
N GLY A 116 -2.71 -5.27 2.19
CA GLY A 116 -2.10 -3.98 2.49
C GLY A 116 -2.45 -2.92 1.45
N HIS A 117 -2.41 -3.28 0.15
CA HIS A 117 -2.85 -2.38 -0.92
C HIS A 117 -4.30 -1.94 -0.75
N SER A 118 -5.21 -2.89 -0.52
CA SER A 118 -6.64 -2.61 -0.35
C SER A 118 -6.90 -1.73 0.88
N LEU A 119 -6.15 -1.93 1.96
CA LEU A 119 -6.22 -1.11 3.17
C LEU A 119 -5.67 0.32 2.97
N VAL A 120 -4.62 0.49 2.15
CA VAL A 120 -4.11 1.82 1.77
C VAL A 120 -5.19 2.60 1.02
N LEU A 121 -5.82 1.97 0.02
CA LEU A 121 -6.93 2.57 -0.73
C LEU A 121 -8.12 2.92 0.17
N TRP A 122 -8.51 2.00 1.07
CA TRP A 122 -9.58 2.24 2.03
C TRP A 122 -9.25 3.39 2.98
N SER A 123 -8.02 3.45 3.49
CA SER A 123 -7.59 4.52 4.39
C SER A 123 -7.59 5.88 3.71
N ARG A 124 -7.35 5.95 2.39
CA ARG A 124 -7.52 7.19 1.61
C ARG A 124 -8.98 7.54 1.41
N LEU A 125 -9.81 6.55 1.07
CA LEU A 125 -11.24 6.77 0.92
C LEU A 125 -11.85 7.30 2.21
N HIS A 126 -11.38 6.83 3.37
CA HIS A 126 -11.77 7.35 4.69
C HIS A 126 -11.54 8.87 4.84
N LEU A 127 -10.52 9.44 4.21
CA LEU A 127 -10.22 10.87 4.29
C LEU A 127 -11.14 11.73 3.42
N VAL A 128 -11.65 11.19 2.31
CA VAL A 128 -12.49 11.93 1.35
C VAL A 128 -13.99 11.68 1.58
N MET A 129 -14.36 10.48 2.02
CA MET A 129 -15.74 10.04 2.19
C MET A 129 -16.31 10.47 3.54
N GLN A 130 -17.45 11.18 3.55
CA GLN A 130 -18.14 11.57 4.78
C GLN A 130 -19.14 10.52 5.30
N ARG A 131 -19.47 9.49 4.51
CA ARG A 131 -20.49 8.49 4.86
C ARG A 131 -19.86 7.26 5.53
N PRO A 132 -19.94 7.10 6.87
CA PRO A 132 -19.25 6.02 7.58
C PRO A 132 -19.82 4.63 7.28
N LYS A 133 -21.11 4.53 6.93
CA LYS A 133 -21.76 3.24 6.62
C LYS A 133 -21.16 2.57 5.38
N VAL A 134 -20.99 3.33 4.30
CA VAL A 134 -20.38 2.84 3.04
C VAL A 134 -18.93 2.44 3.28
N LEU A 135 -18.20 3.25 4.03
CA LEU A 135 -16.81 2.99 4.34
C LEU A 135 -16.61 1.71 5.17
N ARG A 136 -17.49 1.44 6.13
CA ARG A 136 -17.51 0.17 6.87
C ARG A 136 -17.89 -1.00 5.97
N ALA A 137 -18.87 -0.85 5.08
CA ALA A 137 -19.23 -1.89 4.12
C ALA A 137 -18.06 -2.25 3.20
N ILE A 138 -17.30 -1.27 2.72
CA ILE A 138 -16.08 -1.50 1.91
C ILE A 138 -15.01 -2.23 2.74
N LEU A 139 -14.80 -1.86 4.00
CA LEU A 139 -13.86 -2.56 4.88
C LEU A 139 -14.26 -4.03 5.08
N VAL A 140 -15.55 -4.28 5.31
CA VAL A 140 -16.09 -5.64 5.44
C VAL A 140 -15.87 -6.44 4.15
N MET A 141 -16.13 -5.84 2.98
CA MET A 141 -15.83 -6.46 1.69
C MET A 141 -14.35 -6.85 1.57
N ILE A 142 -13.41 -5.97 1.94
CA ILE A 142 -11.97 -6.25 1.90
C ILE A 142 -11.63 -7.45 2.79
N ILE A 143 -12.15 -7.48 4.04
CA ILE A 143 -11.86 -8.56 5.00
C ILE A 143 -12.44 -9.89 4.52
N VAL A 144 -13.69 -9.90 4.03
CA VAL A 144 -14.35 -11.11 3.52
C VAL A 144 -13.60 -11.66 2.31
N ASN A 145 -13.24 -10.81 1.35
CA ASN A 145 -12.49 -11.24 0.17
C ASN A 145 -11.08 -11.72 0.53
N ALA A 146 -10.40 -11.05 1.49
CA ALA A 146 -9.10 -11.49 1.97
C ALA A 146 -9.19 -12.92 2.54
N ILE A 147 -10.13 -13.20 3.44
CA ILE A 147 -10.28 -14.53 4.05
C ILE A 147 -10.68 -15.58 3.01
N THR A 148 -11.73 -15.29 2.24
CA THR A 148 -12.32 -16.25 1.29
C THR A 148 -11.38 -16.60 0.13
N MET A 149 -10.51 -15.68 -0.30
CA MET A 149 -9.56 -15.93 -1.39
C MET A 149 -8.20 -16.41 -0.89
N GLN A 150 -7.68 -15.88 0.24
CA GLN A 150 -6.33 -16.23 0.71
C GLN A 150 -6.24 -17.62 1.32
N ILE A 151 -7.29 -18.11 1.99
CA ILE A 151 -7.26 -19.45 2.58
C ILE A 151 -7.18 -20.53 1.49
N PRO A 152 -8.07 -20.57 0.48
CA PRO A 152 -8.02 -21.61 -0.55
C PRO A 152 -6.72 -21.59 -1.35
N ILE A 153 -6.23 -20.41 -1.75
CA ILE A 153 -5.00 -20.34 -2.55
C ILE A 153 -3.77 -20.79 -1.74
N THR A 154 -3.74 -20.52 -0.43
CA THR A 154 -2.69 -21.00 0.47
C THR A 154 -2.68 -22.53 0.52
N VAL A 155 -3.83 -23.14 0.78
CA VAL A 155 -3.96 -24.60 0.84
C VAL A 155 -3.59 -25.24 -0.50
N LEU A 156 -4.07 -24.67 -1.61
CA LEU A 156 -3.77 -25.17 -2.95
C LEU A 156 -2.28 -25.06 -3.30
N LEU A 157 -1.61 -23.96 -2.92
CA LEU A 157 -0.20 -23.77 -3.24
C LEU A 157 0.71 -24.69 -2.41
N PHE A 158 0.45 -24.87 -1.11
CA PHE A 158 1.16 -25.87 -0.31
C PHE A 158 0.89 -27.30 -0.80
N GLY A 159 -0.36 -27.62 -1.15
CA GLY A 159 -0.73 -28.90 -1.72
C GLY A 159 -0.07 -29.16 -3.09
N ALA A 160 0.14 -28.14 -3.91
CA ALA A 160 0.80 -28.26 -5.21
C ALA A 160 2.30 -28.57 -5.11
N VAL A 161 2.91 -28.34 -3.94
CA VAL A 161 4.30 -28.67 -3.61
C VAL A 161 4.41 -30.04 -2.89
N SER A 162 3.29 -30.64 -2.52
CA SER A 162 3.23 -31.94 -1.84
C SER A 162 3.47 -33.14 -2.77
N ALA A 163 3.47 -34.35 -2.19
CA ALA A 163 3.62 -35.61 -2.90
C ALA A 163 2.49 -35.90 -3.92
N HIS A 164 1.34 -35.22 -3.83
CA HIS A 164 0.19 -35.40 -4.74
C HIS A 164 -0.15 -34.12 -5.53
N PRO A 165 0.77 -33.57 -6.34
CA PRO A 165 0.67 -32.19 -6.83
C PRO A 165 -0.42 -31.97 -7.89
N LYS A 166 -0.88 -33.01 -8.60
CA LYS A 166 -1.73 -32.88 -9.80
C LYS A 166 -3.09 -32.23 -9.50
N VAL A 167 -3.80 -32.73 -8.49
CA VAL A 167 -5.14 -32.23 -8.14
C VAL A 167 -5.06 -30.80 -7.61
N PHE A 168 -4.08 -30.54 -6.74
CA PHE A 168 -3.86 -29.21 -6.16
C PHE A 168 -3.40 -28.18 -7.20
N THR A 169 -2.55 -28.55 -8.16
CA THR A 169 -2.11 -27.65 -9.23
C THR A 169 -3.28 -27.25 -10.14
N ARG A 170 -4.16 -28.20 -10.48
CA ARG A 170 -5.37 -27.90 -11.26
C ARG A 170 -6.29 -26.94 -10.50
N GLY A 171 -6.50 -27.18 -9.21
CA GLY A 171 -7.28 -26.29 -8.35
C GLY A 171 -6.64 -24.90 -8.23
N TYR A 172 -5.32 -24.84 -8.06
CA TYR A 172 -4.54 -23.60 -7.98
C TYR A 172 -4.75 -22.75 -9.24
N ASN A 173 -4.59 -23.32 -10.44
CA ASN A 173 -4.74 -22.58 -11.71
C ASN A 173 -6.14 -21.96 -11.88
N VAL A 174 -7.19 -22.64 -11.41
CA VAL A 174 -8.56 -22.12 -11.46
C VAL A 174 -8.77 -21.03 -10.41
N MET A 175 -8.39 -21.32 -9.16
CA MET A 175 -8.52 -20.38 -8.04
C MET A 175 -7.72 -19.10 -8.30
N GLU A 176 -6.54 -19.21 -8.91
CA GLU A 176 -5.69 -18.08 -9.24
C GLU A 176 -6.36 -17.09 -10.21
N ARG A 177 -7.13 -17.60 -11.18
CA ARG A 177 -7.89 -16.76 -12.12
C ARG A 177 -9.08 -16.10 -11.45
N ILE A 178 -9.79 -16.84 -10.60
CA ILE A 178 -10.95 -16.34 -9.84
C ILE A 178 -10.51 -15.22 -8.90
N GLN A 179 -9.48 -15.45 -8.07
CA GLN A 179 -9.01 -14.45 -7.11
C GLN A 179 -8.55 -13.16 -7.80
N LEU A 180 -7.92 -13.26 -8.98
CA LEU A 180 -7.46 -12.07 -9.72
C LEU A 180 -8.63 -11.20 -10.16
N ILE A 181 -9.71 -11.81 -10.65
CA ILE A 181 -10.94 -11.07 -10.99
C ILE A 181 -11.55 -10.46 -9.72
N VAL A 182 -11.69 -11.25 -8.64
CA VAL A 182 -12.33 -10.78 -7.40
C VAL A 182 -11.58 -9.58 -6.81
N PHE A 183 -10.26 -9.66 -6.71
CA PHE A 183 -9.44 -8.55 -6.21
C PHE A 183 -9.48 -7.34 -7.15
N ALA A 184 -9.45 -7.55 -8.47
CA ALA A 184 -9.58 -6.44 -9.42
C ALA A 184 -10.95 -5.74 -9.33
N VAL A 185 -12.04 -6.50 -9.17
CA VAL A 185 -13.38 -5.95 -8.96
C VAL A 185 -13.42 -5.16 -7.64
N GLN A 186 -12.82 -5.69 -6.57
CA GLN A 186 -12.67 -4.97 -5.30
C GLN A 186 -11.91 -3.64 -5.48
N GLU A 187 -10.78 -3.65 -6.17
CA GLU A 187 -10.00 -2.44 -6.43
C GLU A 187 -10.80 -1.45 -7.30
N CYS A 188 -11.53 -1.93 -8.31
CA CYS A 188 -12.42 -1.11 -9.14
C CYS A 188 -13.55 -0.45 -8.33
N ILE A 189 -14.18 -1.17 -7.39
CA ILE A 189 -15.24 -0.64 -6.52
C ILE A 189 -14.68 0.48 -5.63
N ILE A 190 -13.53 0.24 -4.99
CA ILE A 190 -12.91 1.24 -4.10
C ILE A 190 -12.48 2.47 -4.90
N SER A 191 -11.85 2.24 -6.05
CA SER A 191 -11.37 3.28 -6.96
C SER A 191 -12.52 4.12 -7.51
N SER A 192 -13.58 3.50 -8.03
CA SER A 192 -14.76 4.20 -8.57
C SER A 192 -15.47 5.03 -7.50
N THR A 193 -15.57 4.50 -6.28
CA THR A 193 -16.17 5.22 -5.15
C THR A 193 -15.33 6.45 -4.77
N TYR A 194 -14.00 6.33 -4.80
CA TYR A 194 -13.08 7.44 -4.58
C TYR A 194 -13.23 8.53 -5.64
N VAL A 195 -13.25 8.16 -6.93
CA VAL A 195 -13.46 9.08 -8.05
C VAL A 195 -14.79 9.82 -7.90
N TYR A 196 -15.86 9.09 -7.61
CA TYR A 196 -17.20 9.66 -7.47
C TYR A 196 -17.26 10.74 -6.38
N GLU A 197 -16.76 10.46 -5.18
CA GLU A 197 -16.77 11.47 -4.10
C GLU A 197 -15.81 12.63 -4.38
N THR A 198 -14.69 12.38 -5.04
CA THR A 198 -13.74 13.44 -5.43
C THR A 198 -14.38 14.40 -6.44
N ILE A 199 -15.06 13.88 -7.47
CA ILE A 199 -15.79 14.70 -8.46
C ILE A 199 -16.93 15.47 -7.80
N LYS A 200 -17.68 14.82 -6.91
CA LYS A 200 -18.78 15.46 -6.17
C LYS A 200 -18.27 16.60 -5.29
N MET A 201 -17.15 16.41 -4.57
CA MET A 201 -16.49 17.48 -3.80
C MET A 201 -16.08 18.64 -4.70
N LEU A 202 -15.51 18.35 -5.88
CA LEU A 202 -15.09 19.37 -6.85
C LEU A 202 -16.26 20.17 -7.44
N ARG A 203 -17.42 19.55 -7.63
CA ARG A 203 -18.64 20.22 -8.13
C ARG A 203 -19.33 21.07 -7.06
N LEU A 204 -19.40 20.58 -5.81
CA LEU A 204 -20.15 21.25 -4.74
C LEU A 204 -19.41 22.46 -4.16
N ARG A 205 -18.08 22.47 -4.20
CA ARG A 205 -17.24 23.60 -3.79
C ARG A 205 -16.14 23.77 -4.82
N PRO A 206 -16.31 24.67 -5.81
CA PRO A 206 -15.28 24.96 -6.80
C PRO A 206 -14.04 25.45 -6.03
N PRO A 207 -12.97 24.64 -5.93
CA PRO A 207 -11.78 25.07 -5.24
C PRO A 207 -11.09 26.11 -6.11
N GLU A 208 -10.24 26.92 -5.48
CA GLU A 208 -9.31 27.76 -6.22
C GLU A 208 -8.57 26.97 -7.31
N ALA A 209 -8.21 27.62 -8.42
CA ALA A 209 -7.65 26.96 -9.60
C ALA A 209 -6.43 26.07 -9.26
N ARG A 210 -5.65 26.41 -8.22
CA ARG A 210 -4.53 25.60 -7.71
C ARG A 210 -5.00 24.28 -7.10
N HIS A 211 -5.99 24.31 -6.20
CA HIS A 211 -6.57 23.12 -5.57
C HIS A 211 -7.23 22.20 -6.60
N ARG A 212 -7.93 22.77 -7.59
CA ARG A 212 -8.55 21.99 -8.68
C ARG A 212 -7.52 21.20 -9.48
N ARG A 213 -6.41 21.83 -9.90
CA ARG A 213 -5.33 21.14 -10.64
C ARG A 213 -4.76 19.97 -9.86
N MET A 214 -4.62 20.14 -8.55
CA MET A 214 -4.07 19.13 -7.67
C MET A 214 -5.03 17.95 -7.47
N LEU A 215 -6.33 18.21 -7.23
CA LEU A 215 -7.36 17.16 -7.17
C LEU A 215 -7.46 16.39 -8.51
N LEU A 216 -7.30 17.08 -9.64
CA LEU A 216 -7.28 16.44 -10.95
C LEU A 216 -6.04 15.54 -11.14
N GLN A 217 -4.88 15.93 -10.62
CA GLN A 217 -3.71 15.04 -10.58
C GLN A 217 -3.98 13.78 -9.75
N LEU A 218 -4.62 13.90 -8.58
CA LEU A 218 -5.01 12.75 -7.76
C LEU A 218 -5.97 11.81 -8.50
N LEU A 219 -6.89 12.38 -9.28
CA LEU A 219 -7.81 11.64 -10.14
C LEU A 219 -7.06 10.87 -11.24
N VAL A 220 -6.11 11.52 -11.94
CA VAL A 220 -5.30 10.87 -12.99
C VAL A 220 -4.53 9.68 -12.42
N ILE A 221 -3.88 9.84 -11.26
CA ILE A 221 -3.12 8.75 -10.64
C ILE A 221 -4.04 7.55 -10.34
N ASN A 222 -5.25 7.81 -9.83
CA ASN A 222 -6.20 6.75 -9.53
C ASN A 222 -6.71 6.02 -10.78
N ILE A 223 -6.84 6.70 -11.92
CA ILE A 223 -7.11 6.07 -13.23
C ILE A 223 -5.94 5.17 -13.65
N VAL A 224 -4.69 5.62 -13.48
CA VAL A 224 -3.50 4.81 -13.82
C VAL A 224 -3.48 3.51 -13.00
N ILE A 225 -3.87 3.56 -11.73
CA ILE A 225 -3.99 2.36 -10.88
C ILE A 225 -5.01 1.36 -11.47
N LEU A 226 -6.17 1.84 -11.93
CA LEU A 226 -7.19 1.00 -12.57
C LEU A 226 -6.69 0.40 -13.89
N VAL A 227 -5.96 1.16 -14.70
CA VAL A 227 -5.33 0.63 -15.93
C VAL A 227 -4.33 -0.49 -15.59
N LEU A 228 -3.57 -0.32 -14.51
CA LEU A 228 -2.61 -1.32 -14.06
C LEU A 228 -3.27 -2.60 -13.55
N ASP A 229 -4.46 -2.52 -12.95
CA ASP A 229 -5.30 -3.69 -12.64
C ASP A 229 -5.67 -4.49 -13.89
N VAL A 230 -6.17 -3.79 -14.91
CA VAL A 230 -6.56 -4.41 -16.18
C VAL A 230 -5.35 -5.06 -16.86
N ALA A 231 -4.17 -4.44 -16.79
CA ALA A 231 -2.94 -5.02 -17.34
C ALA A 231 -2.56 -6.33 -16.62
N VAL A 232 -2.68 -6.40 -15.29
CA VAL A 232 -2.40 -7.63 -14.52
C VAL A 232 -3.39 -8.74 -14.88
N ILE A 233 -4.67 -8.41 -15.07
CA ILE A 233 -5.66 -9.39 -15.54
C ILE A 233 -5.33 -9.84 -16.97
N GLY A 234 -5.08 -8.89 -17.87
CA GLY A 234 -4.79 -9.16 -19.28
C GLY A 234 -3.60 -10.11 -19.47
N THR A 235 -2.52 -9.91 -18.70
CA THR A 235 -1.35 -10.80 -18.74
C THR A 235 -1.68 -12.23 -18.29
N GLN A 236 -2.56 -12.41 -17.29
CA GLN A 236 -3.02 -13.74 -16.87
C GLN A 236 -3.84 -14.45 -17.96
N TYR A 237 -4.78 -13.72 -18.59
CA TYR A 237 -5.67 -14.31 -19.59
C TYR A 237 -5.00 -14.51 -20.95
N ALA A 238 -3.92 -13.78 -21.24
CA ALA A 238 -3.07 -14.01 -22.40
C ALA A 238 -2.26 -15.33 -22.35
N GLY A 239 -2.26 -16.03 -21.21
CA GLY A 239 -1.62 -17.35 -21.06
C GLY A 239 -0.12 -17.30 -20.76
N TYR A 240 0.47 -16.12 -20.59
CA TYR A 240 1.89 -15.94 -20.24
C TYR A 240 2.14 -16.03 -18.74
N TYR A 241 1.95 -17.23 -18.16
CA TYR A 241 2.10 -17.45 -16.72
C TYR A 241 3.47 -16.98 -16.15
N PRO A 242 4.64 -17.33 -16.74
CA PRO A 242 5.93 -16.88 -16.19
C PRO A 242 6.07 -15.36 -16.12
N VAL A 243 5.58 -14.66 -17.15
CA VAL A 243 5.58 -13.20 -17.22
C VAL A 243 4.61 -12.62 -16.18
N GLN A 244 3.43 -13.22 -16.03
CA GLN A 244 2.40 -12.79 -15.09
C GLN A 244 2.86 -12.88 -13.63
N VAL A 245 3.56 -13.95 -13.23
CA VAL A 245 4.10 -14.08 -11.87
C VAL A 245 5.07 -12.92 -11.55
N MET A 246 5.84 -12.44 -12.54
CA MET A 246 6.79 -11.34 -12.38
C MET A 246 6.18 -9.95 -12.53
N PHE A 247 5.19 -9.83 -13.40
CA PHE A 247 4.53 -8.56 -13.66
C PHE A 247 3.68 -8.09 -12.47
N LYS A 248 3.06 -9.03 -11.73
CA LYS A 248 2.29 -8.74 -10.51
C LYS A 248 3.04 -7.89 -9.48
N PRO A 249 4.18 -8.32 -8.92
CA PRO A 249 4.89 -7.54 -7.90
C PRO A 249 5.39 -6.19 -8.44
N VAL A 250 5.75 -6.11 -9.73
CA VAL A 250 6.11 -4.84 -10.38
C VAL A 250 4.91 -3.89 -10.38
N ALA A 251 3.75 -4.38 -10.82
CA ALA A 251 2.51 -3.61 -10.81
C ALA A 251 2.18 -3.13 -9.39
N TYR A 252 2.19 -4.01 -8.38
CA TYR A 252 1.95 -3.61 -6.99
C TYR A 252 2.97 -2.58 -6.47
N SER A 253 4.25 -2.70 -6.82
CA SER A 253 5.27 -1.71 -6.44
C SER A 253 4.98 -0.33 -7.03
N ILE A 254 4.51 -0.26 -8.28
CA ILE A 254 4.10 0.98 -8.93
C ILE A 254 2.84 1.54 -8.25
N LYS A 255 1.84 0.69 -7.98
CA LYS A 255 0.63 1.10 -7.25
C LYS A 255 0.99 1.74 -5.92
N PHE A 256 1.86 1.14 -5.10
CA PHE A 256 2.28 1.73 -3.83
C PHE A 256 3.01 3.08 -4.00
N LYS A 257 3.83 3.24 -5.04
CA LYS A 257 4.46 4.54 -5.35
C LYS A 257 3.43 5.61 -5.71
N LEU A 258 2.44 5.24 -6.52
CA LEU A 258 1.34 6.12 -6.88
C LEU A 258 0.52 6.52 -5.64
N GLU A 259 0.23 5.57 -4.75
CA GLU A 259 -0.44 5.82 -3.47
C GLU A 259 0.35 6.79 -2.57
N TYR A 260 1.66 6.57 -2.43
CA TYR A 260 2.54 7.46 -1.68
C TYR A 260 2.58 8.87 -2.29
N ALA A 261 2.66 8.99 -3.62
CA ALA A 261 2.65 10.28 -4.30
C ALA A 261 1.36 11.06 -4.02
N ILE A 262 0.22 10.36 -3.96
CA ILE A 262 -1.08 10.97 -3.60
C ILE A 262 -1.05 11.53 -2.18
N LEU A 263 -0.52 10.77 -1.21
CA LEU A 263 -0.38 11.27 0.15
C LEU A 263 0.49 12.52 0.24
N GLY A 264 1.66 12.53 -0.42
CA GLY A 264 2.56 13.69 -0.41
C GLY A 264 1.86 14.96 -0.89
N ARG A 265 0.98 14.83 -1.88
CA ARG A 265 0.11 15.91 -2.36
C ARG A 265 -0.96 16.27 -1.32
N LEU A 266 -1.65 15.30 -0.73
CA LEU A 266 -2.67 15.58 0.28
C LEU A 266 -2.13 16.37 1.49
N ILE A 267 -0.88 16.10 1.90
CA ILE A 267 -0.20 16.86 2.97
C ILE A 267 0.09 18.31 2.54
N GLN A 268 0.50 18.52 1.29
CA GLN A 268 0.73 19.88 0.75
C GLN A 268 -0.56 20.71 0.76
N ILE A 269 -1.71 20.08 0.47
CA ILE A 269 -3.04 20.72 0.56
C ILE A 269 -3.32 21.17 2.00
N ALA A 270 -3.21 20.26 2.96
CA ALA A 270 -3.53 20.56 4.35
C ALA A 270 -2.63 21.66 4.95
N LYS A 271 -1.38 21.78 4.51
CA LYS A 271 -0.46 22.83 4.95
C LYS A 271 -0.67 24.17 4.23
N GLY A 272 -1.07 24.15 2.95
CA GLY A 272 -1.36 25.36 2.19
C GLY A 272 -2.54 26.16 2.78
N GLU A 273 -3.58 25.45 3.25
CA GLU A 273 -4.73 26.09 3.91
C GLU A 273 -4.37 26.77 5.24
N GLY A 274 -3.34 26.30 5.95
CA GLY A 274 -2.89 26.90 7.22
C GLY A 274 -2.23 28.27 7.03
N LEU A 275 -1.40 28.42 6.00
CA LEU A 275 -0.70 29.68 5.71
C LEU A 275 -1.66 30.77 5.20
N ASP A 276 -2.63 30.40 4.37
CA ASP A 276 -3.63 31.35 3.85
C ASP A 276 -4.61 31.79 4.96
N ARG A 277 -4.98 30.91 5.89
CA ARG A 277 -5.83 31.23 7.05
C ARG A 277 -5.15 32.20 8.02
N GLU A 278 -3.84 32.03 8.24
CA GLU A 278 -3.05 32.89 9.14
C GLU A 278 -2.76 34.26 8.51
N GLN A 279 -2.58 34.33 7.19
CA GLN A 279 -2.47 35.60 6.45
C GLN A 279 -3.81 36.37 6.36
N VAL A 280 -4.94 35.68 6.20
CA VAL A 280 -6.26 36.33 6.23
C VAL A 280 -6.60 36.80 7.65
N SER A 281 -6.27 36.03 8.69
CA SER A 281 -6.48 36.46 10.08
C SER A 281 -5.62 37.67 10.45
N SER A 282 -4.36 37.73 10.02
CA SER A 282 -3.48 38.89 10.25
C SER A 282 -3.86 40.12 9.42
N SER A 283 -4.37 39.92 8.20
CA SER A 283 -4.87 41.03 7.36
C SER A 283 -6.18 41.63 7.91
N VAL A 284 -7.06 40.82 8.50
CA VAL A 284 -8.28 41.30 9.17
C VAL A 284 -7.96 42.02 10.49
N GLN A 285 -6.96 41.55 11.24
CA GLN A 285 -6.48 42.26 12.45
C GLN A 285 -5.77 43.57 12.13
N GLY A 286 -5.07 43.67 10.99
CA GLY A 286 -4.47 44.92 10.51
C GLY A 286 -5.49 45.93 9.96
N PHE A 287 -6.64 45.47 9.46
CA PHE A 287 -7.72 46.38 9.05
C PHE A 287 -8.51 46.90 10.27
N GLN A 288 -8.69 46.07 11.30
CA GLN A 288 -9.45 46.46 12.49
C GLN A 288 -8.69 47.42 13.43
N SER A 289 -7.35 47.40 13.41
CA SER A 289 -6.52 48.41 14.08
C SER A 289 -6.49 49.75 13.35
N CYS A 290 -6.58 49.76 12.01
CA CYS A 290 -6.59 50.99 11.21
C CYS A 290 -7.93 51.74 11.25
N LEU A 291 -9.05 51.05 11.52
CA LEU A 291 -10.36 51.69 11.66
C LEU A 291 -10.60 52.29 13.06
N SER A 292 -9.81 51.89 14.06
CA SER A 292 -9.94 52.37 15.44
C SER A 292 -9.18 53.66 15.72
N ASP A 293 -8.30 54.11 14.80
CA ASP A 293 -7.43 55.28 14.97
C ASP A 293 -7.92 56.54 14.22
N GLN A 294 -9.06 56.46 13.52
CA GLN A 294 -9.65 57.59 12.77
C GLN A 294 -10.81 58.30 13.49
N THR A 295 -11.00 58.08 14.80
CA THR A 295 -12.05 58.76 15.58
C THR A 295 -11.54 59.40 16.87
N ALA A 296 -10.44 60.17 16.81
CA ALA A 296 -10.09 61.09 17.90
C ALA A 296 -9.11 62.18 17.42
N THR A 297 -9.61 63.25 16.79
CA THR A 297 -8.83 64.51 16.74
C THR A 297 -9.75 65.72 16.66
N VAL A 298 -10.17 66.26 17.80
CA VAL A 298 -10.30 67.71 18.05
C VAL A 298 -10.12 67.95 19.56
N GLY A 299 -9.13 68.75 19.95
CA GLY A 299 -9.19 69.54 21.19
C GLY A 299 -8.01 69.44 22.17
N ASN A 300 -7.08 70.39 22.05
CA ASN A 300 -6.28 71.11 23.07
C ASN A 300 -5.91 70.46 24.43
N GLY A 301 -4.63 70.58 24.81
CA GLY A 301 -4.24 70.64 26.23
C GLY A 301 -2.76 70.36 26.54
N SER A 302 -2.08 71.39 27.02
CA SER A 302 -0.74 71.52 27.65
C SER A 302 -0.14 70.40 28.52
N LEU A 303 1.21 70.37 28.51
CA LEU A 303 2.19 70.06 29.58
C LEU A 303 2.04 68.78 30.44
N SER A 304 3.04 67.88 30.35
CA SER A 304 4.06 67.63 31.40
C SER A 304 4.78 66.27 31.19
N SER A 305 6.07 66.24 31.52
CA SER A 305 6.88 65.01 31.72
C SER A 305 6.90 64.69 33.22
N PRO A 306 7.01 63.41 33.63
CA PRO A 306 8.23 63.05 34.37
C PRO A 306 8.79 61.63 34.14
N ARG A 307 10.09 61.51 34.46
CA ARG A 307 10.98 60.32 34.50
C ARG A 307 10.79 59.44 35.78
N PRO A 308 11.43 58.23 35.88
CA PRO A 308 11.10 57.04 36.73
C PRO A 308 11.86 57.03 38.10
N PRO A 309 11.77 56.04 39.05
CA PRO A 309 12.24 54.61 39.00
C PRO A 309 11.52 53.64 40.02
N PRO A 310 12.14 52.60 40.65
CA PRO A 310 12.60 51.28 40.16
C PRO A 310 11.96 50.06 40.90
N ASP A 311 12.13 48.84 40.34
CA ASP A 311 12.57 47.59 41.03
C ASP A 311 12.03 46.29 40.40
N SER A 312 13.00 45.42 40.09
CA SER A 312 12.96 44.05 39.55
C SER A 312 12.55 43.01 40.62
N PRO A 313 12.24 41.71 40.34
CA PRO A 313 12.92 40.85 39.36
C PRO A 313 12.05 39.86 38.56
N GLY A 314 12.69 39.28 37.54
CA GLY A 314 12.05 38.53 36.46
C GLY A 314 11.34 37.23 36.83
N THR A 315 10.45 36.84 35.92
CA THR A 315 10.02 35.46 35.73
C THR A 315 9.90 35.27 34.22
N GLY A 316 10.82 34.50 33.65
CA GLY A 316 10.70 34.04 32.28
C GLY A 316 9.45 33.18 32.15
N MET A 317 8.62 33.50 31.17
CA MET A 317 7.53 32.61 30.76
C MET A 317 7.64 32.41 29.26
N SER A 318 8.34 31.33 28.93
CA SER A 318 8.39 30.66 27.65
C SER A 318 7.00 30.63 27.01
N TYR A 319 6.86 31.22 25.83
CA TYR A 319 5.73 31.02 24.92
C TYR A 319 5.75 29.55 24.44
N ILE A 320 5.15 28.64 25.21
CA ILE A 320 4.71 27.33 24.69
C ILE A 320 3.31 27.55 24.14
N ARG A 321 3.23 27.63 22.81
CA ARG A 321 1.99 27.73 22.05
C ARG A 321 1.35 26.34 22.03
N ASP A 322 0.28 26.17 22.79
CA ASP A 322 -0.56 24.96 22.82
C ASP A 322 -1.29 24.74 21.48
N GLU A 323 -0.58 24.20 20.49
CA GLU A 323 -1.16 23.59 19.27
C GLU A 323 -1.82 22.22 19.57
N ASP A 324 -1.41 21.56 20.66
CA ASP A 324 -1.88 20.22 21.01
C ASP A 324 -3.30 20.19 21.61
N THR A 325 -3.79 21.32 22.12
CA THR A 325 -5.15 21.43 22.69
C THR A 325 -6.22 21.43 21.60
N TYR A 326 -5.95 22.00 20.43
CA TYR A 326 -6.91 22.04 19.30
C TYR A 326 -6.98 20.70 18.53
N ALA A 327 -5.88 19.97 18.43
CA ALA A 327 -5.86 18.64 17.82
C ALA A 327 -6.63 17.61 18.68
N SER A 328 -6.61 17.78 19.99
CA SER A 328 -7.32 16.92 20.96
C SER A 328 -8.83 17.13 20.94
N LEU A 329 -9.28 18.39 20.77
CA LEU A 329 -10.70 18.74 20.66
C LEU A 329 -11.37 18.12 19.41
N ARG A 330 -10.69 18.09 18.26
CA ARG A 330 -11.21 17.40 17.06
C ARG A 330 -11.27 15.87 17.18
N PHE A 331 -10.52 15.29 18.10
CA PHE A 331 -10.58 13.85 18.38
C PHE A 331 -11.73 13.49 19.32
N HIS A 332 -12.14 14.40 20.19
CA HIS A 332 -13.25 14.18 21.13
C HIS A 332 -14.63 14.49 20.54
N GLU A 333 -14.74 15.48 19.64
CA GLU A 333 -16.02 15.90 19.05
C GLU A 333 -16.61 14.90 18.03
N ARG A 334 -15.81 13.92 17.55
CA ARG A 334 -16.30 12.83 16.67
C ARG A 334 -16.82 11.59 17.40
N ARG A 335 -16.87 11.59 18.74
CA ARG A 335 -17.51 10.50 19.50
C ARG A 335 -18.97 10.76 19.85
N THR A 336 -19.52 11.93 19.56
CA THR A 336 -20.88 12.31 20.02
C THR A 336 -21.85 12.75 18.91
N LEU A 337 -21.62 12.38 17.65
CA LEU A 337 -22.62 12.52 16.58
C LEU A 337 -22.66 11.31 15.65
#